data_AF-A0A1A8EZA0-F1
#
_entry.id   AF-A0A1A8EZA0-F1
#
_cell.length_a   1.000
_cell.length_b   1.000
_cell.length_c   1.000
_cell.angle_alpha   90.00
_cell.angle_beta   90.00
_cell.angle_gamma   90.00
#
_symmetry.space_group_name_H-M   'P 1'
#
loop_
_entity.id
_entity.type
_entity.pdbx_description
1 polymer ?
#
loop_
_entity_poly.entity_id
_entity_poly.type
_entity_poly.pdbx_seq_one_letter_code
_entity_poly.pdbx_strand_id
1 'polypeptide(L)'
;KILKVASKYCVPILADEIYSDMVFPGCNSPSLASLSSDVPILSCGGLAKRWLVPGWRMGWILIHDRNNIFGSEIRQGLVKLSQRILGACTVVQGALESILNNTPESFYRDTVSFLQSNSEICFNELSTVPGLNPVMPSGAMYLMF
;
A
#
# COMPACT_ATOMS: atom_id res chain seq x y z
N LYS A 1 14.19 -2.38 11.07
CA LYS A 1 15.47 -2.90 10.54
C LYS A 1 15.78 -2.34 9.15
N ILE A 2 14.85 -2.42 8.19
CA ILE A 2 14.99 -1.87 6.82
C ILE A 2 15.42 -0.41 6.83
N LEU A 3 14.74 0.46 7.60
CA LEU A 3 15.10 1.88 7.72
C LEU A 3 16.55 2.11 8.18
N LYS A 4 17.08 1.28 9.09
CA LYS A 4 18.48 1.40 9.54
C LYS A 4 19.47 1.12 8.41
N VAL A 5 19.13 0.20 7.50
CA VAL A 5 19.96 -0.11 6.33
C VAL A 5 19.93 1.07 5.36
N ALA A 6 18.74 1.56 5.02
CA ALA A 6 18.59 2.71 4.13
C ALA A 6 19.28 3.98 4.66
N SER A 7 19.14 4.24 5.97
CA SER A 7 19.85 5.32 6.67
C SER A 7 21.37 5.15 6.59
N LYS A 8 21.91 3.96 6.93
CA LYS A 8 23.35 3.68 6.87
C LYS A 8 23.96 3.91 5.48
N TYR A 9 23.22 3.58 4.42
CA TYR A 9 23.72 3.67 3.06
C TYR A 9 23.23 4.94 2.32
N CYS A 10 22.53 5.84 3.00
CA CYS A 10 22.00 7.09 2.43
C CYS A 10 21.14 6.87 1.17
N VAL A 11 20.30 5.83 1.17
CA VAL A 11 19.43 5.49 0.02
C VAL A 11 17.97 5.82 0.36
N PRO A 12 17.23 6.56 -0.49
CA PRO A 12 15.81 6.81 -0.29
C PRO A 12 14.99 5.54 -0.51
N ILE A 13 13.77 5.49 0.04
CA ILE A 13 12.87 4.34 -0.17
C ILE A 13 11.64 4.76 -0.97
N LEU A 14 11.33 4.00 -2.02
CA LEU A 14 10.02 3.97 -2.64
C LEU A 14 9.21 2.85 -1.97
N ALA A 15 8.24 3.20 -1.14
CA ALA A 15 7.40 2.24 -0.42
C ALA A 15 6.10 2.01 -1.20
N ASP A 16 5.92 0.81 -1.77
CA ASP A 16 4.62 0.41 -2.32
C ASP A 16 3.72 -0.08 -1.19
N GLU A 17 2.75 0.76 -0.81
CA GLU A 17 1.84 0.53 0.30
C GLU A 17 0.39 0.41 -0.23
N ILE A 18 0.19 -0.07 -1.46
CA ILE A 18 -1.15 -0.21 -2.08
C ILE A 18 -2.09 -1.14 -1.30
N TYR A 19 -1.53 -2.07 -0.51
CA TYR A 19 -2.26 -2.97 0.38
C TYR A 19 -2.26 -2.50 1.85
N SER A 20 -1.87 -1.25 2.13
CA SER A 20 -1.95 -0.70 3.48
C SER A 20 -3.37 -0.84 4.03
N ASP A 21 -3.46 -1.16 5.31
CA ASP A 21 -4.71 -1.41 6.05
C ASP A 21 -5.54 -2.61 5.54
N MET A 22 -5.01 -3.42 4.62
CA MET A 22 -5.58 -4.72 4.22
C MET A 22 -4.85 -5.86 4.95
N VAL A 23 -4.82 -5.79 6.29
CA VAL A 23 -4.18 -6.78 7.16
C VAL A 23 -5.21 -7.56 7.96
N PHE A 24 -4.91 -8.83 8.25
CA PHE A 24 -5.78 -9.70 9.04
C PHE A 24 -5.75 -9.30 10.54
N PRO A 25 -6.80 -9.63 11.30
CA PRO A 25 -6.87 -9.34 12.72
C PRO A 25 -5.62 -9.82 13.50
N GLY A 26 -5.11 -8.97 14.39
CA GLY A 26 -3.89 -9.24 15.16
C GLY A 26 -2.58 -8.95 14.44
N CYS A 27 -2.62 -8.65 13.14
CA CYS A 27 -1.47 -8.20 12.37
C CYS A 27 -1.50 -6.68 12.18
N ASN A 28 -0.32 -6.04 12.19
CA ASN A 28 -0.19 -4.61 12.00
C ASN A 28 0.68 -4.31 10.78
N SER A 29 0.27 -3.34 9.97
CA SER A 29 1.08 -2.80 8.86
C SER A 29 1.19 -1.29 9.00
N PRO A 30 2.02 -0.77 9.93
CA PRO A 30 2.27 0.65 10.01
C PRO A 30 2.93 1.14 8.72
N SER A 31 2.53 2.30 8.22
CA SER A 31 3.24 2.92 7.10
C SER A 31 4.72 3.07 7.43
N LEU A 32 5.59 2.67 6.51
CA LEU A 32 7.05 2.72 6.67
C LEU A 32 7.52 4.14 6.99
N ALA A 33 6.86 5.14 6.42
CA ALA A 33 7.14 6.55 6.66
C ALA A 33 6.86 7.01 8.09
N SER A 34 5.86 6.41 8.77
CA SER A 34 5.53 6.71 10.16
C SER A 34 6.65 6.26 11.13
N LEU A 35 7.42 5.26 10.73
CA LEU A 35 8.54 4.72 11.51
C LEU A 35 9.88 5.40 11.18
N SER A 36 9.93 6.25 10.15
CA SER A 36 11.16 6.89 9.67
C SER A 36 11.42 8.23 10.36
N SER A 37 12.60 8.37 10.95
CA SER A 37 13.11 9.63 11.52
C SER A 37 13.94 10.46 10.54
N ASP A 38 14.73 9.80 9.69
CA ASP A 38 15.82 10.41 8.91
C ASP A 38 15.86 9.98 7.44
N VAL A 39 15.22 8.85 7.10
CA VAL A 39 15.17 8.34 5.71
C VAL A 39 14.01 8.99 4.96
N PRO A 40 14.26 9.62 3.80
CA PRO A 40 13.20 10.19 2.98
C PRO A 40 12.48 9.08 2.18
N ILE A 41 11.15 9.14 2.15
CA ILE A 41 10.31 8.06 1.62
C ILE A 41 9.25 8.64 0.67
N LEU A 42 9.10 8.00 -0.49
CA LEU A 42 7.93 8.18 -1.36
C LEU A 42 7.02 6.97 -1.15
N SER A 43 5.83 7.17 -0.58
CA SER A 43 4.85 6.08 -0.42
C SER A 43 3.83 6.12 -1.55
N CYS A 44 3.62 4.98 -2.21
CA CYS A 44 2.61 4.81 -3.26
C CYS A 44 1.38 4.13 -2.68
N GLY A 45 0.20 4.66 -3.01
CA GLY A 45 -1.08 4.09 -2.64
C GLY A 45 -2.16 4.38 -3.67
N GLY A 46 -3.38 3.92 -3.41
CA GLY A 46 -4.50 4.15 -4.33
C GLY A 46 -5.76 3.38 -3.99
N LEU A 47 -6.79 3.57 -4.82
CA LEU A 47 -8.11 2.97 -4.64
C LEU A 47 -8.19 1.50 -5.11
N ALA A 48 -7.18 1.04 -5.85
CA ALA A 48 -7.27 -0.17 -6.66
C ALA A 48 -7.54 -1.45 -5.86
N LYS A 49 -7.05 -1.54 -4.62
CA LYS A 49 -7.10 -2.77 -3.81
C LYS A 49 -8.06 -2.61 -2.64
N ARG A 50 -7.83 -1.62 -1.78
CA ARG A 50 -8.66 -1.40 -0.58
C ARG A 50 -10.11 -1.04 -0.90
N TRP A 51 -10.36 -0.31 -1.99
CA TRP A 51 -11.72 0.04 -2.45
C TRP A 51 -12.21 -0.83 -3.62
N LEU A 52 -11.47 -1.88 -3.99
CA LEU A 52 -11.88 -2.86 -5.00
C LEU A 52 -12.22 -2.27 -6.39
N VAL A 53 -11.64 -1.13 -6.76
CA VAL A 53 -11.88 -0.45 -8.06
C VAL A 53 -10.59 -0.31 -8.91
N PRO A 54 -9.89 -1.41 -9.25
CA PRO A 54 -8.61 -1.33 -9.96
C PRO A 54 -8.70 -0.67 -11.34
N GLY A 55 -9.87 -0.75 -11.98
CA GLY A 55 -10.16 -0.16 -13.28
C GLY A 55 -10.29 1.37 -13.28
N TRP A 56 -10.46 2.01 -12.11
CA TRP A 56 -10.66 3.46 -12.03
C TRP A 56 -9.36 4.26 -12.15
N ARG A 57 -8.20 3.58 -12.08
CA ARG A 57 -6.87 4.14 -12.33
C ARG A 57 -6.56 5.38 -11.47
N MET A 58 -6.94 5.34 -10.19
CA MET A 58 -6.65 6.39 -9.23
C MET A 58 -5.67 5.91 -8.15
N GLY A 59 -4.53 6.62 -8.07
CA GLY A 59 -3.48 6.40 -7.09
C GLY A 59 -2.74 7.70 -6.80
N TRP A 60 -1.82 7.66 -5.85
CA TRP A 60 -1.13 8.83 -5.34
C TRP A 60 0.29 8.50 -4.88
N ILE A 61 1.11 9.55 -4.81
CA ILE A 61 2.43 9.54 -4.19
C ILE A 61 2.36 10.45 -2.97
N LEU A 62 2.67 9.91 -1.79
CA LEU A 62 2.84 10.67 -0.56
C LEU A 62 4.33 10.92 -0.35
N ILE A 63 4.70 12.20 -0.23
CA ILE A 63 6.10 12.61 -0.09
C ILE A 63 6.42 12.82 1.39
N HIS A 64 7.13 11.86 1.97
CA HIS A 64 7.63 11.90 3.34
C HIS A 64 9.10 12.28 3.34
N ASP A 65 9.36 13.58 3.16
CA ASP A 65 10.72 14.11 3.19
C ASP A 65 11.22 14.27 4.64
N ARG A 66 12.47 13.89 4.87
CA ARG A 66 13.17 14.00 6.15
C ARG A 66 14.43 14.81 5.91
N ASN A 67 14.69 15.79 6.77
CA ASN A 67 15.88 16.66 6.68
C ASN A 67 16.04 17.37 5.32
N ASN A 68 14.94 17.60 4.60
CA ASN A 68 14.91 18.26 3.28
C ASN A 68 15.83 17.56 2.24
N ILE A 69 16.00 16.23 2.33
CA ILE A 69 16.86 15.46 1.43
C ILE A 69 16.28 15.41 0.01
N PHE A 70 14.95 15.27 -0.12
CA PHE A 70 14.30 15.39 -1.43
C PHE A 70 14.27 16.84 -1.91
N GLY A 71 14.05 17.77 -0.99
CA GLY A 71 14.08 19.20 -1.29
C GLY A 71 13.03 19.62 -2.30
N SER A 72 13.30 20.73 -2.97
CA SER A 72 12.42 21.30 -4.00
C SER A 72 12.56 20.57 -5.33
N GLU A 73 13.73 20.00 -5.58
CA GLU A 73 14.20 19.43 -6.83
C GLU A 73 13.40 18.17 -7.19
N ILE A 74 13.25 17.26 -6.23
CA ILE A 74 12.43 16.04 -6.42
C ILE A 74 10.96 16.40 -6.59
N ARG A 75 10.44 17.35 -5.81
CA ARG A 75 9.04 17.80 -5.91
C ARG A 75 8.75 18.40 -7.28
N GLN A 76 9.61 19.29 -7.76
CA GLN A 76 9.50 19.86 -9.10
C GLN A 76 9.68 18.81 -10.19
N GLY A 77 10.59 17.85 -10.00
CA GLY A 77 10.78 16.72 -10.91
C GLY A 77 9.49 15.91 -11.06
N LEU A 78 8.84 15.56 -9.95
CA LEU A 78 7.55 14.86 -9.97
C LEU A 78 6.45 15.67 -10.69
N VAL A 79 6.35 16.97 -10.42
CA VAL A 79 5.38 17.86 -11.08
C VAL A 79 5.65 17.96 -12.59
N LYS A 80 6.91 18.09 -13.01
CA LYS A 80 7.28 18.13 -14.44
C LYS A 80 6.95 16.80 -15.13
N LEU A 81 7.22 15.67 -14.47
CA LEU A 81 6.92 14.36 -15.02
C LEU A 81 5.41 14.09 -15.10
N SER A 82 4.62 14.55 -14.12
CA SER A 82 3.15 14.37 -14.13
C SER A 82 2.47 15.07 -15.30
N GLN A 83 3.05 16.18 -15.79
CA GLN A 83 2.53 16.93 -16.95
C GLN A 83 2.55 16.13 -18.25
N ARG A 84 3.34 15.05 -18.36
CA ARG A 84 3.38 14.21 -19.57
C ARG A 84 2.08 13.47 -19.84
N ILE A 85 1.36 13.07 -18.78
CA ILE A 85 0.10 12.29 -18.87
C ILE A 85 -1.12 13.04 -18.32
N LEU A 86 -0.90 14.21 -17.70
CA LEU A 86 -1.95 15.09 -17.17
C LEU A 86 -2.81 14.51 -16.02
N GLY A 87 -2.39 13.39 -15.44
CA GLY A 87 -2.99 12.82 -14.22
C GLY A 87 -4.15 11.85 -14.47
N ALA A 88 -4.93 11.60 -13.42
CA ALA A 88 -6.01 10.62 -13.41
C ALA A 88 -7.37 11.22 -13.84
N CYS A 89 -8.38 10.38 -14.01
CA CYS A 89 -9.75 10.82 -14.35
C CYS A 89 -10.30 11.84 -13.34
N THR A 90 -10.77 12.99 -13.82
CA THR A 90 -11.26 14.10 -12.98
C THR A 90 -12.52 13.74 -12.21
N VAL A 91 -13.38 12.87 -12.75
CA VAL A 91 -14.57 12.37 -12.04
C VAL A 91 -14.16 11.60 -10.78
N VAL A 92 -13.14 10.76 -10.88
CA VAL A 92 -12.64 9.99 -9.73
C VAL A 92 -11.92 10.90 -8.73
N GLN A 93 -11.19 11.91 -9.21
CA GLN A 93 -10.61 12.93 -8.34
C GLN A 93 -11.69 13.70 -7.54
N GLY A 94 -12.78 14.11 -8.20
CA GLY A 94 -13.89 14.80 -7.54
C GLY A 94 -14.69 13.92 -6.57
N ALA A 95 -14.76 12.61 -6.83
CA ALA A 95 -15.40 11.66 -5.93
C ALA A 95 -14.53 11.28 -4.71
N LEU A 96 -13.22 11.58 -4.74
CA LEU A 96 -12.25 11.05 -3.78
C LEU A 96 -12.58 11.41 -2.33
N GLU A 97 -13.00 12.64 -2.06
CA GLU A 97 -13.38 13.08 -0.72
C GLU A 97 -14.50 12.21 -0.13
N SER A 98 -15.58 12.00 -0.89
CA SER A 98 -16.69 11.15 -0.47
C SER A 98 -16.26 9.69 -0.32
N ILE A 99 -15.44 9.17 -1.24
CA ILE A 99 -14.92 7.79 -1.18
C ILE A 99 -14.12 7.59 0.13
N LEU A 100 -13.24 8.52 0.47
CA LEU A 100 -12.39 8.40 1.67
C LEU A 100 -13.19 8.56 2.96
N ASN A 101 -14.13 9.51 3.01
CA ASN A 101 -14.83 9.87 4.25
C ASN A 101 -16.11 9.07 4.51
N ASN A 102 -16.81 8.61 3.45
CA ASN A 102 -18.15 8.03 3.57
C ASN A 102 -18.21 6.51 3.30
N THR A 103 -17.10 5.88 2.93
CA THR A 103 -17.07 4.41 2.82
C THR A 103 -17.21 3.82 4.24
N PRO A 104 -18.22 2.98 4.50
CA PRO A 104 -18.48 2.47 5.84
C PRO A 104 -17.39 1.50 6.29
N GLU A 105 -17.03 1.53 7.58
CA GLU A 105 -16.03 0.63 8.16
C GLU A 105 -16.36 -0.86 7.96
N SER A 106 -17.65 -1.20 7.89
CA SER A 106 -18.09 -2.58 7.58
C SER A 106 -17.56 -3.05 6.23
N PHE A 107 -17.49 -2.18 5.21
CA PHE A 107 -16.96 -2.56 3.90
C PHE A 107 -15.51 -3.07 4.01
N TYR A 108 -14.65 -2.36 4.76
CA TYR A 108 -13.26 -2.79 4.94
C TYR A 108 -13.15 -4.06 5.77
N ARG A 109 -13.85 -4.11 6.91
CA ARG A 109 -13.83 -5.25 7.83
C ARG A 109 -14.35 -6.52 7.15
N ASP A 110 -15.46 -6.43 6.44
CA ASP A 110 -16.09 -7.58 5.80
C ASP A 110 -15.21 -8.10 4.64
N THR A 111 -14.55 -7.19 3.90
CA THR A 111 -13.55 -7.54 2.88
C THR A 111 -12.36 -8.30 3.50
N VAL A 112 -11.78 -7.78 4.59
CA VAL A 112 -10.65 -8.41 5.28
C VAL A 112 -11.04 -9.77 5.87
N SER A 113 -12.21 -9.87 6.48
CA SER A 113 -12.74 -11.12 7.05
C SER A 113 -12.90 -12.21 5.99
N PHE A 114 -13.44 -11.85 4.82
CA PHE A 114 -13.57 -12.76 3.69
C PHE A 114 -12.20 -13.23 3.17
N LEU A 115 -11.25 -12.30 3.00
CA LEU A 115 -9.89 -12.62 2.56
C LEU A 115 -9.17 -13.55 3.54
N GLN A 116 -9.31 -13.30 4.85
CA GLN A 116 -8.74 -14.15 5.89
C GLN A 116 -9.32 -15.56 5.80
N SER A 117 -10.64 -15.69 5.79
CA SER A 117 -11.33 -16.99 5.76
C SER A 117 -10.90 -17.82 4.56
N ASN A 118 -10.82 -17.21 3.37
CA ASN A 118 -10.34 -17.90 2.16
C ASN A 118 -8.86 -18.26 2.23
N SER A 119 -8.03 -17.40 2.85
CA SER A 119 -6.60 -17.70 3.02
C SER A 119 -6.37 -18.88 3.95
N GLU A 120 -7.16 -19.02 5.02
CA GLU A 120 -7.09 -20.14 5.96
C GLU A 120 -7.51 -21.45 5.29
N ILE A 121 -8.61 -21.43 4.52
CA ILE A 121 -9.04 -22.58 3.73
C ILE A 121 -7.95 -22.99 2.74
N CYS A 122 -7.44 -22.05 1.95
CA CYS A 122 -6.44 -22.34 0.92
C CYS A 122 -5.12 -22.85 1.54
N PHE A 123 -4.66 -22.24 2.63
CA PHE A 123 -3.49 -22.70 3.37
C PHE A 123 -3.67 -24.12 3.90
N ASN A 124 -4.81 -24.41 4.53
CA ASN A 124 -5.08 -25.73 5.11
C ASN A 124 -5.11 -26.81 4.03
N GLU A 125 -5.83 -26.59 2.93
CA GLU A 125 -5.93 -27.55 1.83
C GLU A 125 -4.57 -27.79 1.18
N LEU A 126 -3.82 -26.74 0.84
CA LEU A 126 -2.51 -26.86 0.22
C LEU A 126 -1.48 -27.52 1.14
N SER A 127 -1.60 -27.33 2.45
CA SER A 127 -0.72 -27.97 3.44
C SER A 127 -0.90 -29.49 3.50
N THR A 128 -2.03 -30.02 3.03
CA THR A 128 -2.25 -31.47 2.97
C THR A 128 -1.60 -32.14 1.77
N VAL A 129 -1.22 -31.37 0.74
CA VAL A 129 -0.69 -31.90 -0.52
C VAL A 129 0.80 -32.19 -0.40
N PRO A 130 1.26 -33.45 -0.57
CA PRO A 130 2.67 -33.78 -0.50
C PRO A 130 3.49 -33.02 -1.56
N GLY A 131 4.52 -32.31 -1.10
CA GLY A 131 5.42 -31.53 -1.96
C GLY A 131 5.11 -30.04 -2.04
N LEU A 132 3.99 -29.57 -1.48
CA LEU A 132 3.68 -28.14 -1.33
C LEU A 132 4.03 -27.66 0.09
N ASN A 133 4.51 -26.42 0.21
CA ASN A 133 4.81 -25.80 1.51
C ASN A 133 4.25 -24.38 1.56
N PRO A 134 2.92 -24.22 1.69
CA PRO A 134 2.30 -22.91 1.75
C PRO A 134 2.79 -22.09 2.95
N VAL A 135 2.86 -20.77 2.76
CA VAL A 135 3.17 -19.80 3.82
C VAL A 135 1.92 -18.99 4.11
N MET A 136 1.43 -19.03 5.35
CA MET A 136 0.22 -18.34 5.77
C MET A 136 0.39 -16.81 5.62
N PRO A 137 -0.45 -16.13 4.82
CA PRO A 137 -0.38 -14.69 4.68
C PRO A 137 -1.00 -13.96 5.89
N SER A 138 -0.59 -12.72 6.10
CA SER A 138 -1.11 -11.83 7.16
C SER A 138 -1.95 -10.67 6.61
N GLY A 139 -2.21 -10.64 5.31
CA GLY A 139 -2.89 -9.55 4.62
C GLY A 139 -2.74 -9.65 3.10
N ALA A 140 -3.06 -8.55 2.42
CA ALA A 140 -3.15 -8.48 0.96
C ALA A 140 -4.13 -9.54 0.40
N MET A 141 -3.85 -10.10 -0.78
CA MET A 141 -4.79 -10.97 -1.52
C MET A 141 -4.10 -12.21 -2.11
N TYR A 142 -2.97 -12.63 -1.57
CA TYR A 142 -2.16 -13.73 -2.12
C TYR A 142 -1.47 -14.52 -1.01
N LEU A 143 -1.15 -15.78 -1.32
CA LEU A 143 -0.27 -16.65 -0.54
C LEU A 143 0.69 -17.35 -1.50
N MET A 144 1.83 -17.79 -0.98
CA MET A 144 2.88 -18.49 -1.74
C MET A 144 3.02 -19.91 -1.21
N PHE A 145 3.35 -20.88 -2.06
CA PHE A 145 3.50 -22.30 -1.72
C PHE A 145 4.52 -23.02 -2.59
#